data_AF-A0A0F9D3G3-F1
#
_entry.id   AF-A0A0F9D3G3-F1
#
_cell.length_a   1.000
_cell.length_b   1.000
_cell.length_c   1.000
_cell.angle_alpha   90.00
_cell.angle_beta   90.00
_cell.angle_gamma   90.00
#
_symmetry.space_group_name_H-M   'P 1'
#
loop_
_entity.id
_entity.type
_entity.pdbx_description
1 polymer ?
#
loop_
_entity_poly.entity_id
_entity_poly.type
_entity_poly.pdbx_seq_one_letter_code
_entity_poly.pdbx_strand_id
1 'polypeptide(L)' 'MTKASDVAQYIKSGQKSLGTGDMKTALKEFLEASNLDPENPEANYFIGVTCTRMEE' A
#
# COMPACT_ATOMS: atom_id res chain seq x y z
N MET A 1 -6.66 6.53 19.76
CA MET A 1 -7.31 5.42 19.04
C MET A 1 -6.53 5.23 17.75
N THR A 2 -6.26 3.98 17.38
CA THR A 2 -4.97 3.47 16.89
C THR A 2 -4.69 3.72 15.40
N LYS A 3 -3.99 4.81 15.06
CA LYS A 3 -3.49 5.05 13.68
C LYS A 3 -2.73 3.86 13.07
N ALA A 4 -2.03 3.08 13.90
CA ALA A 4 -1.27 1.92 13.46
C ALA A 4 -2.14 0.73 12.98
N SER A 5 -3.35 0.54 13.54
CA SER A 5 -4.25 -0.53 13.06
C SER A 5 -4.80 -0.23 11.67
N ASP A 6 -5.00 1.05 11.37
CA ASP A 6 -5.53 1.49 10.08
C ASP A 6 -4.44 1.38 8.99
N VAL A 7 -3.19 1.77 9.30
CA VAL A 7 -2.03 1.59 8.40
C VAL A 7 -1.85 0.12 8.00
N ALA A 8 -1.83 -0.79 8.98
CA ALA A 8 -1.67 -2.21 8.71
C ALA A 8 -2.83 -2.80 7.89
N GLN A 9 -4.06 -2.31 8.08
CA GLN A 9 -5.22 -2.72 7.31
C GLN A 9 -5.07 -2.32 5.84
N TYR A 10 -4.70 -1.07 5.57
CA TYR A 10 -4.45 -0.58 4.21
C TYR A 10 -3.31 -1.34 3.54
N ILE A 11 -2.21 -1.60 4.23
CA ILE A 11 -1.10 -2.42 3.71
C ILE A 11 -1.60 -3.82 3.32
N LYS A 12 -2.33 -4.50 4.21
CA LYS A 12 -2.85 -5.85 3.95
C LYS A 12 -3.84 -5.88 2.77
N SER A 13 -4.69 -4.86 2.68
CA SER A 13 -5.63 -4.67 1.56
C SER A 13 -4.87 -4.47 0.24
N GLY A 14 -3.86 -3.60 0.23
CA GLY A 14 -3.01 -3.35 -0.93
C GLY A 14 -2.26 -4.60 -1.40
N GLN A 15 -1.70 -5.37 -0.47
CA GLN A 15 -1.02 -6.64 -0.77
C GLN A 15 -1.96 -7.66 -1.44
N LYS A 16 -3.22 -7.74 -0.99
CA LYS A 16 -4.22 -8.60 -1.61
C LYS A 16 -4.50 -8.18 -3.05
N SER A 17 -4.71 -6.89 -3.29
CA SER A 17 -4.93 -6.36 -4.64
C SER A 17 -3.71 -6.54 -5.55
N LEU A 18 -2.50 -6.39 -5.00
CA LEU A 18 -1.25 -6.65 -5.71
C LEU A 18 -1.15 -8.12 -6.13
N GLY A 19 -1.56 -9.04 -5.25
CA GLY A 19 -1.61 -10.48 -5.53
C GLY A 19 -2.63 -10.87 -6.60
N THR A 20 -3.70 -10.10 -6.77
CA THR A 20 -4.70 -10.31 -7.83
C THR A 20 -4.37 -9.58 -9.13
N GLY A 21 -3.25 -8.85 -9.19
CA GLY A 21 -2.85 -8.03 -10.35
C GLY A 21 -3.60 -6.71 -10.49
N ASP A 22 -4.44 -6.34 -9.53
CA ASP A 22 -5.12 -5.04 -9.51
C ASP A 22 -4.19 -3.98 -8.93
N MET A 23 -3.25 -3.54 -9.76
CA MET A 23 -2.21 -2.59 -9.35
C MET A 23 -2.78 -1.22 -9.01
N LYS A 24 -3.88 -0.80 -9.64
CA LYS A 24 -4.54 0.48 -9.35
C LYS A 24 -5.11 0.49 -7.93
N THR A 25 -5.83 -0.56 -7.56
CA THR A 25 -6.37 -0.68 -6.20
C THR A 25 -5.24 -0.88 -5.20
N ALA A 26 -4.21 -1.67 -5.52
CA ALA A 26 -3.05 -1.86 -4.65
C ALA A 26 -2.36 -0.52 -4.32
N LEU A 27 -2.04 0.27 -5.35
CA LEU A 27 -1.39 1.57 -5.18
C LEU A 27 -2.23 2.52 -4.32
N LYS A 28 -3.54 2.57 -4.55
CA LYS A 28 -4.46 3.39 -3.74
C LYS A 28 -4.37 3.03 -2.25
N GLU A 29 -4.46 1.74 -1.93
CA GLU A 29 -4.43 1.29 -0.53
C GLU A 29 -3.08 1.62 0.13
N PHE A 30 -1.96 1.44 -0.57
CA PHE A 30 -0.65 1.82 -0.02
C PHE A 30 -0.47 3.33 0.15
N LEU A 31 -1.07 4.14 -0.72
CA LEU A 31 -1.09 5.59 -0.55
C LEU A 31 -1.91 6.01 0.67
N GLU A 32 -3.05 5.37 0.96
CA GLU A 32 -3.79 5.61 2.20
C GLU A 32 -2.96 5.23 3.44
N ALA A 33 -2.21 4.13 3.39
CA ALA A 33 -1.26 3.78 4.46
C ALA A 33 -0.18 4.85 4.64
N SER A 34 0.39 5.35 3.53
CA SER A 34 1.40 6.43 3.54
C SER A 34 0.83 7.78 3.99
N ASN A 35 -0.46 8.05 3.76
CA ASN A 35 -1.11 9.28 4.25
C ASN A 35 -1.27 9.25 5.77
N LEU A 36 -1.50 8.06 6.34
CA LEU A 36 -1.63 7.87 7.78
C LEU A 36 -0.29 7.86 8.51
N ASP A 37 0.71 7.24 7.89
CA ASP A 37 2.08 7.13 8.39
C ASP A 37 3.09 7.31 7.23
N PRO A 38 3.50 8.55 6.94
CA PRO A 38 4.43 8.84 5.85
C PRO A 38 5.81 8.21 6.00
N GLU A 39 6.22 7.92 7.24
CA GLU A 39 7.51 7.30 7.54
C GLU A 39 7.43 5.77 7.58
N ASN A 40 6.25 5.19 7.29
CA ASN A 40 6.07 3.76 7.29
C ASN A 40 6.92 3.10 6.18
N PRO A 41 7.91 2.26 6.53
CA PRO A 41 8.80 1.67 5.54
C PRO A 41 8.08 0.67 4.63
N GLU A 42 7.06 -0.03 5.16
CA GLU A 42 6.33 -1.05 4.42
C GLU A 42 5.39 -0.42 3.38
N ALA A 43 4.68 0.65 3.73
CA ALA A 43 3.85 1.40 2.77
C ALA A 43 4.70 1.94 1.62
N ASN A 44 5.82 2.61 1.92
CA ASN A 44 6.73 3.17 0.90
C ASN A 44 7.34 2.07 0.02
N TYR A 45 7.74 0.94 0.60
CA TYR A 45 8.23 -0.21 -0.15
C TYR A 45 7.19 -0.72 -1.17
N PHE A 46 5.95 -0.93 -0.72
CA PHE A 46 4.92 -1.45 -1.60
C PHE A 46 4.44 -0.46 -2.66
N ILE A 47 4.47 0.86 -2.40
CA ILE A 47 4.25 1.88 -3.43
C ILE A 47 5.29 1.71 -4.54
N GLY A 48 6.58 1.63 -4.18
CA GLY A 48 7.66 1.43 -5.15
C GLY A 48 7.48 0.16 -5.98
N VAL A 49 7.24 -0.97 -5.32
CA VAL A 49 6.98 -2.26 -6.00
C VAL A 49 5.78 -2.18 -6.94
N THR A 50 4.70 -1.51 -6.51
CA THR A 50 3.49 -1.38 -7.33
C THR A 50 3.75 -0.51 -8.55
N CYS A 51 4.44 0.63 -8.39
CA CYS A 51 4.79 1.51 -9.51
C CYS A 51 5.69 0.79 -10.53
N THR A 52 6.73 0.07 -10.10
CA THR A 52 7.59 -0.70 -11.02
C THR A 52 6.79 -1.70 -11.83
N ARG A 53 5.87 -2.44 -11.18
CA ARG A 53 5.04 -3.42 -11.88
C ARG A 53 4.01 -2.80 -12.83
N MET A 54 3.60 -1.55 -12.61
CA MET A 54 2.70 -0.83 -13.51
C MET A 54 3.40 -0.32 -14.78
N GLU A 55 4.72 -0.21 -14.75
CA GLU A 55 5.55 0.22 -15.88
C GLU A 55 5.99 -0.95 -16.79
N GLU A 56 5.85 -2.20 -16.33
CA GLU A 56 6.07 -3.44 -17.08
C GLU A 56 4.87 -3.86 -17.93
#